data_AF-X1LSN7-F1
#
_entry.id   AF-X1LSN7-F1
#
_cell.length_a   1.000
_cell.length_b   1.000
_cell.length_c   1.000
_cell.angle_alpha   90.00
_cell.angle_beta   90.00
_cell.angle_gamma   90.00
#
_symmetry.space_group_name_H-M   'P 1'
#
loop_
_entity.id
_entity.type
_entity.pdbx_description
1 polymer ?
#
loop_
_entity_poly.entity_id
_entity_poly.type
_entity_poly.pdbx_seq_one_letter_code
_entity_poly.pdbx_strand_id
1 'polypeptide(L)' 'AEIDTEIENMTRDADENKKDKLKGFLNAPQARESIKQTLLTRKTIQRLVEIAKGSKKG' A
#
# COMPACT_ATOMS: atom_id res chain seq x y z
N ALA A 1 -1.97 -3.37 11.08
CA ALA A 1 -0.57 -2.93 11.32
C ALA A 1 0.01 -2.13 10.15
N GLU A 2 0.13 -2.64 8.92
CA GLU A 2 0.50 -1.79 7.75
C GLU A 2 -0.39 -2.08 6.54
N ILE A 3 -0.58 -3.36 6.24
CA ILE A 3 -1.56 -3.80 5.22
C ILE A 3 -2.96 -3.32 5.58
N ASP A 4 -3.36 -3.38 6.86
CA ASP A 4 -4.69 -2.89 7.28
C ASP A 4 -4.83 -1.38 7.08
N THR A 5 -3.77 -0.61 7.35
CA THR A 5 -3.74 0.84 7.09
C THR A 5 -3.86 1.12 5.60
N GLU A 6 -3.20 0.33 4.75
CA GLU A 6 -3.33 0.45 3.30
C GLU A 6 -4.73 0.08 2.81
N ILE A 7 -5.38 -0.94 3.39
CA ILE A 7 -6.77 -1.28 3.08
C ILE A 7 -7.71 -0.14 3.48
N GLU A 8 -7.52 0.47 4.65
CA GLU A 8 -8.27 1.65 5.05
C GLU A 8 -8.04 2.83 4.09
N ASN A 9 -6.79 3.07 3.67
CA ASN A 9 -6.47 4.11 2.69
C ASN A 9 -7.14 3.84 1.33
N MET A 10 -7.09 2.60 0.84
CA MET A 10 -7.72 2.18 -0.43
C MET A 10 -9.24 2.30 -0.40
N THR A 11 -9.85 2.19 0.77
CA THR A 11 -11.32 2.23 0.95
C THR A 11 -11.82 3.53 1.54
N ARG A 12 -10.93 4.50 1.79
CA ARG A 12 -11.26 5.77 2.45
C ARG A 12 -12.37 6.51 1.70
N ASP A 13 -12.21 6.61 0.38
CA ASP A 13 -13.05 7.40 -0.52
C ASP A 13 -14.11 6.52 -1.24
N ALA A 14 -14.29 5.28 -0.80
CA ALA A 14 -15.30 4.37 -1.33
C ALA A 14 -16.70 4.72 -0.79
N ASP A 15 -17.73 4.52 -1.64
CA ASP A 15 -19.14 4.61 -1.23
C ASP A 15 -19.42 3.76 0.01
N GLU A 16 -20.09 4.34 1.02
CA GLU A 16 -20.31 3.71 2.32
C GLU A 16 -21.03 2.36 2.20
N ASN A 17 -21.99 2.23 1.29
CA ASN A 17 -22.75 0.98 1.10
C ASN A 17 -21.90 -0.15 0.49
N LYS A 18 -20.76 0.19 -0.13
CA LYS A 18 -19.84 -0.76 -0.78
C LYS A 18 -18.55 -0.96 0.01
N LYS A 19 -18.26 -0.07 0.96
CA LYS A 19 -17.02 -0.01 1.71
C LYS A 19 -16.73 -1.32 2.45
N ASP A 20 -17.70 -1.87 3.17
CA ASP A 20 -17.51 -3.11 3.93
C ASP A 20 -17.27 -4.33 3.02
N LYS A 21 -18.00 -4.42 1.91
CA LYS A 21 -17.80 -5.48 0.91
C LYS A 21 -16.40 -5.39 0.28
N LEU A 22 -15.96 -4.17 -0.03
CA LEU A 22 -14.62 -3.93 -0.58
C LEU A 22 -13.52 -4.26 0.43
N LYS A 23 -13.69 -3.86 1.70
CA LYS A 23 -12.79 -4.26 2.79
C LYS A 23 -12.73 -5.78 2.95
N GLY A 24 -13.86 -6.47 2.86
CA GLY A 24 -13.91 -7.93 2.91
C GLY A 24 -13.09 -8.58 1.78
N PHE A 25 -13.23 -8.08 0.55
CA PHE A 25 -12.44 -8.54 -0.59
C PHE A 25 -10.93 -8.30 -0.40
N LEU A 26 -10.54 -7.11 0.05
CA LEU A 26 -9.14 -6.74 0.26
C LEU A 26 -8.49 -7.48 1.44
N ASN A 27 -9.31 -8.01 2.37
CA ASN A 27 -8.85 -8.86 3.47
C ASN A 27 -8.63 -10.33 3.07
N ALA A 28 -9.02 -10.76 1.87
CA ALA A 28 -8.73 -12.10 1.39
C ALA A 28 -7.20 -12.35 1.33
N PRO A 29 -6.70 -13.56 1.64
CA PRO A 29 -5.26 -13.84 1.73
C PRO A 29 -4.46 -13.42 0.49
N GLN A 30 -4.99 -13.73 -0.69
CA GLN A 30 -4.40 -13.35 -1.98
C GLN A 30 -4.33 -11.84 -2.22
N ALA A 31 -5.34 -11.10 -1.77
CA ALA A 31 -5.38 -9.64 -1.88
C ALA A 31 -4.37 -9.02 -0.90
N ARG A 32 -4.29 -9.55 0.32
CA ARG A 32 -3.31 -9.10 1.32
C ARG A 32 -1.87 -9.34 0.87
N GLU A 33 -1.56 -10.48 0.26
CA GLU A 33 -0.21 -10.72 -0.30
C GLU A 33 0.09 -9.74 -1.45
N SER A 34 -0.89 -9.48 -2.32
CA SER A 34 -0.74 -8.50 -3.41
C SER A 34 -0.48 -7.08 -2.89
N ILE A 35 -1.18 -6.67 -1.82
CA ILE A 35 -0.98 -5.39 -1.13
C ILE A 35 0.43 -5.34 -0.52
N LYS A 36 0.87 -6.41 0.14
CA LYS A 36 2.23 -6.52 0.69
C LYS A 36 3.31 -6.34 -0.39
N GLN A 37 3.19 -7.01 -1.53
CA GLN A 37 4.14 -6.85 -2.65
C GLN A 37 4.15 -5.41 -3.19
N THR A 38 2.98 -4.77 -3.26
CA THR A 38 2.87 -3.36 -3.66
C THR A 38 3.58 -2.44 -2.67
N LEU A 39 3.39 -2.65 -1.36
CA LEU A 39 4.05 -1.88 -0.31
C LEU A 39 5.58 -2.06 -0.35
N LEU A 40 6.06 -3.29 -0.53
CA LEU A 40 7.49 -3.57 -0.70
C LEU A 40 8.07 -2.84 -1.91
N THR A 41 7.38 -2.87 -3.04
CA THR A 41 7.79 -2.16 -4.26
C THR A 41 7.92 -0.66 -4.02
N ARG A 42 6.92 -0.04 -3.37
CA ARG A 42 6.95 1.39 -3.03
C ARG A 42 8.12 1.75 -2.13
N LYS A 43 8.39 0.95 -1.09
CA LYS A 43 9.54 1.14 -0.19
C LYS A 43 10.88 1.01 -0.92
N THR A 44 11.00 0.04 -1.82
CA THR A 44 12.20 -0.12 -2.66
C THR A 44 12.44 1.11 -3.52
N ILE A 45 11.40 1.62 -4.18
CA ILE A 45 11.50 2.85 -4.98
C ILE A 45 11.90 4.04 -4.09
N GLN A 46 11.28 4.20 -2.92
CA GLN A 46 11.64 5.26 -1.97
C GLN A 46 13.12 5.17 -1.60
N ARG A 47 13.64 3.98 -1.30
CA ARG A 47 15.05 3.76 -0.99
C ARG A 47 15.97 4.14 -2.15
N LEU A 48 15.62 3.78 -3.38
CA LEU A 48 16.38 4.17 -4.57
C LEU A 48 16.40 5.69 -4.76
N VAL A 49 15.27 6.36 -4.52
CA VAL A 49 15.16 7.83 -4.58
C VAL A 49 16.03 8.50 -3.51
N GLU A 50 16.04 7.97 -2.28
CA GLU A 50 16.92 8.48 -1.22
C GLU A 50 18.40 8.37 -1.58
N ILE A 51 18.81 7.23 -2.14
CA ILE A 51 20.18 7.03 -2.62
C ILE A 51 20.52 8.06 -3.70
N ALA A 52 19.68 8.21 -4.74
CA ALA A 52 19.91 9.16 -5.82
C ALA A 52 19.97 10.62 -5.33
N LYS A 53 19.13 11.01 -4.36
CA LYS A 53 19.18 12.33 -3.72
C LYS A 53 20.46 12.54 -2.91
N GLY A 54 20.93 11.50 -2.21
CA GLY A 54 22.20 11.51 -1.47
C GLY A 54 23.41 11.61 -2.40
N SER A 55 23.38 10.95 -3.55
CA SER A 55 24.43 10.99 -4.58
C SER A 55 24.61 12.36 -5.24
N LYS A 56 23.62 13.26 -5.15
CA LYS A 56 23.71 14.64 -5.70
C LYS A 56 24.56 15.60 -4.85
N LYS A 57 25.04 15.16 -3.66
CA LYS A 57 25.89 15.97 -2.76
C LYS A 57 27.39 15.65 -2.83
N GLY A 58 27.84 14.89 -3.83
CA GLY A 58 29.26 14.61 -4.10
C GLY A 58 29.76 15.39 -5.31
#